data_AF-A0A8W8JUY6-F1
#
_entry.id   AF-A0A8W8JUY6-F1
#
_cell.length_a   1.000
_cell.length_b   1.000
_cell.length_c   1.000
_cell.angle_alpha   90.00
_cell.angle_beta   90.00
_cell.angle_gamma   90.00
#
_symmetry.space_group_name_H-M   'P 1'
#
loop_
_entity.id
_entity.type
_entity.pdbx_description
1 polymer ?
#
loop_
_entity_poly.entity_id
_entity_poly.type
_entity_poly.pdbx_seq_one_letter_code
_entity_poly.pdbx_strand_id
1 'polypeptide(L)'
;EQIVYHYLLQQKEADPSIMEVKWCNRENEKGAPYDMEISRKTDSGIVQTFIEVKTTKTDDKDMFEISSQQIQFAQEHRENFHIYRVFNAGDLERVRLVRIDNISLRMDQKQVRLWMMI
;
A
#
# COMPACT_ATOMS: atom_id res chain seq x y z
N GLU A 1 -1.56 4.00 8.74
CA GLU A 1 -1.96 2.60 8.47
C GLU A 1 -3.38 2.21 8.90
N GLN A 2 -3.85 2.48 10.13
CA GLN A 2 -5.14 1.95 10.64
C GLN A 2 -6.35 2.18 9.71
N ILE A 3 -6.47 3.35 9.08
CA ILE A 3 -7.55 3.65 8.12
C ILE A 3 -7.50 2.69 6.92
N VAL A 4 -6.29 2.41 6.40
CA VAL A 4 -6.10 1.44 5.30
C VAL A 4 -6.48 0.06 5.75
N TYR A 5 -6.06 -0.36 6.94
CA TYR A 5 -6.40 -1.68 7.47
C TYR A 5 -7.91 -1.89 7.58
N HIS A 6 -8.63 -0.92 8.17
CA HIS A 6 -10.10 -0.99 8.25
C HIS A 6 -10.76 -0.99 6.87
N TYR A 7 -10.27 -0.17 5.93
CA TYR A 7 -10.74 -0.18 4.55
C TYR A 7 -10.58 -1.57 3.91
N LEU A 8 -9.43 -2.22 4.10
CA LEU A 8 -9.17 -3.57 3.57
C LEU A 8 -10.04 -4.63 4.21
N LEU A 9 -10.33 -4.53 5.52
CA LEU A 9 -11.27 -5.42 6.19
C LEU A 9 -12.69 -5.27 5.63
N GLN A 10 -13.15 -4.05 5.36
CA GLN A 10 -14.44 -3.82 4.70
C GLN A 10 -14.46 -4.41 3.28
N GLN A 11 -13.38 -4.27 2.52
CA GLN A 11 -13.28 -4.93 1.21
C GLN A 11 -13.36 -6.45 1.34
N LYS A 12 -12.72 -7.03 2.35
CA LYS A 12 -12.78 -8.46 2.63
C LYS A 12 -14.20 -8.95 2.97
N GLU A 13 -14.96 -8.17 3.74
CA GLU A 13 -16.36 -8.47 4.04
C GLU A 13 -17.25 -8.43 2.80
N ALA A 14 -16.95 -7.53 1.85
CA ALA A 14 -17.69 -7.38 0.60
C ALA A 14 -17.28 -8.37 -0.50
N ASP A 15 -16.04 -8.83 -0.51
CA ASP A 15 -15.46 -9.68 -1.56
C ASP A 15 -14.95 -11.02 -0.96
N PRO A 16 -15.70 -12.12 -1.10
CA PRO A 16 -15.32 -13.43 -0.56
C PRO A 16 -14.07 -14.02 -1.20
N SER A 17 -13.58 -13.47 -2.32
CA SER A 17 -12.30 -13.88 -2.89
C SER A 17 -11.14 -13.47 -1.99
N ILE A 18 -11.29 -12.43 -1.16
CA ILE A 18 -10.28 -11.99 -0.20
C ILE A 18 -10.29 -12.94 1.00
N MET A 19 -9.32 -13.85 1.03
CA MET A 19 -9.20 -14.88 2.06
C MET A 19 -8.64 -14.33 3.37
N GLU A 20 -7.71 -13.39 3.31
CA GLU A 20 -7.04 -12.87 4.51
C GLU A 20 -6.50 -11.46 4.28
N VAL A 21 -6.50 -10.65 5.35
CA VAL A 21 -5.81 -9.37 5.44
C VAL A 21 -5.00 -9.38 6.72
N LYS A 22 -3.69 -9.14 6.64
CA LYS A 22 -2.78 -9.16 7.79
C LYS A 22 -1.97 -7.87 7.84
N TRP A 23 -1.81 -7.34 9.04
CA TRP A 23 -0.98 -6.17 9.31
C TRP A 23 0.36 -6.62 9.90
N CYS A 24 1.41 -6.61 9.07
CA CYS A 24 2.70 -7.19 9.37
C CYS A 24 3.57 -6.33 10.28
N ASN A 25 3.48 -4.99 10.17
CA ASN A 25 4.29 -4.04 10.93
C ASN A 25 3.54 -3.35 12.10
N ARG A 26 2.43 -3.93 12.61
CA ARG A 26 1.57 -3.25 13.59
C ARG A 26 2.21 -2.94 14.95
N GLU A 27 3.00 -3.87 15.50
CA GLU A 27 3.48 -3.79 16.90
C GLU A 27 5.00 -3.64 17.06
N ASN A 28 5.70 -3.58 15.94
CA ASN A 28 7.11 -3.20 15.80
C ASN A 28 7.35 -3.25 14.30
N GLU A 29 8.04 -2.26 13.70
CA GLU A 29 8.55 -2.38 12.34
C GLU A 29 9.52 -3.56 12.31
N LYS A 30 9.01 -4.77 12.05
CA LYS A 30 9.78 -6.03 12.11
C LYS A 30 10.68 -6.18 10.86
N GLY A 31 10.95 -5.09 10.16
CA GLY A 31 11.80 -5.06 8.97
C GLY A 31 11.15 -5.58 7.69
N ALA A 32 9.83 -5.84 7.67
CA ALA A 32 9.16 -6.19 6.43
C ALA A 32 9.11 -4.95 5.50
N PRO A 33 9.39 -5.09 4.19
CA PRO A 33 9.38 -3.98 3.24
C PRO A 33 7.96 -3.56 2.81
N TYR A 34 6.96 -3.85 3.64
CA TYR A 34 5.54 -3.54 3.45
C TYR A 34 4.81 -3.61 4.80
N ASP A 35 3.68 -2.91 4.92
CA ASP A 35 2.90 -2.83 6.16
C ASP A 35 1.86 -3.94 6.28
N MET A 36 1.24 -4.33 5.16
CA MET A 36 0.12 -5.27 5.13
C MET A 36 0.21 -6.25 3.95
N GLU A 37 -0.41 -7.42 4.10
CA GLU A 37 -0.59 -8.40 3.03
C GLU A 37 -2.04 -8.84 2.90
N ILE A 38 -2.45 -9.08 1.66
CA ILE A 38 -3.77 -9.61 1.30
C ILE A 38 -3.57 -10.92 0.54
N SER A 39 -4.27 -11.97 0.97
CA SER A 39 -4.37 -13.23 0.23
C SER A 39 -5.71 -13.28 -0.49
N ARG A 40 -5.71 -13.37 -1.83
CA ARG A 40 -6.92 -13.47 -2.65
C ARG A 40 -6.96 -14.79 -3.42
N LYS A 41 -8.10 -15.48 -3.39
CA LYS A 41 -8.38 -16.65 -4.23
C LYS A 41 -8.74 -16.20 -5.64
N THR A 42 -8.08 -16.80 -6.63
CA THR A 42 -8.31 -16.63 -8.06
C THR A 42 -8.53 -18.01 -8.69
N ASP A 43 -8.97 -18.05 -9.94
CA ASP A 43 -9.11 -19.30 -10.70
C ASP A 43 -7.76 -20.03 -10.85
N SER A 44 -6.65 -19.28 -10.85
CA SER A 44 -5.27 -19.78 -10.93
C SER A 44 -4.64 -20.14 -9.58
N GLY A 45 -5.34 -20.00 -8.47
CA GLY A 45 -4.82 -20.25 -7.11
C GLY A 45 -4.85 -19.01 -6.21
N ILE A 46 -4.01 -18.98 -5.18
CA ILE A 46 -3.95 -17.87 -4.23
C ILE A 46 -2.90 -16.85 -4.71
N VAL A 47 -3.31 -15.60 -4.85
CA VAL A 47 -2.45 -14.46 -5.17
C VAL A 47 -2.25 -13.63 -3.90
N GLN A 48 -1.00 -13.29 -3.61
CA GLN A 48 -0.65 -12.39 -2.52
C GLN A 48 -0.45 -10.98 -3.07
N THR A 49 -0.98 -9.98 -2.37
CA THR A 49 -0.75 -8.56 -2.62
C THR A 49 -0.14 -7.93 -1.37
N PHE A 50 0.95 -7.21 -1.54
CA PHE A 50 1.69 -6.51 -0.50
C PHE A 50 1.39 -5.03 -0.56
N ILE A 51 1.24 -4.41 0.61
CA ILE A 51 0.76 -3.04 0.74
C ILE A 51 1.69 -2.24 1.63
N GLU A 52 2.18 -1.14 1.09
CA GLU A 52 2.87 -0.07 1.81
C GLU A 52 1.93 1.13 1.99
N VAL A 53 1.89 1.74 3.17
CA VAL A 53 1.02 2.86 3.48
C VAL A 53 1.83 4.15 3.67
N LYS A 54 1.53 5.17 2.86
CA LYS A 54 2.17 6.49 2.97
C LYS A 54 1.15 7.55 3.35
N THR A 55 1.41 8.27 4.43
CA THR A 55 0.45 9.21 5.01
C THR A 55 0.95 10.66 4.89
N THR A 56 0.05 11.60 4.59
CA THR A 56 0.33 13.04 4.61
C THR A 56 -0.84 13.79 5.25
N LYS A 57 -0.53 14.94 5.89
CA LYS A 57 -1.54 15.84 6.48
C LYS A 57 -2.13 16.83 5.47
N THR A 58 -1.50 17.00 4.31
CA THR A 58 -1.93 17.93 3.26
C THR A 58 -2.40 17.17 2.02
N ASP A 59 -3.17 17.82 1.16
CA ASP A 59 -3.69 17.28 -0.10
C ASP A 59 -2.73 17.45 -1.28
N ASP A 60 -1.82 18.42 -1.20
CA ASP A 60 -0.90 18.89 -2.23
C ASP A 60 0.47 18.18 -2.24
N LYS A 61 0.75 17.31 -1.27
CA LYS A 61 2.06 16.63 -1.18
C LYS A 61 2.15 15.51 -2.21
N ASP A 62 2.63 15.85 -3.40
CA ASP A 62 2.83 14.92 -4.52
C ASP A 62 3.98 13.92 -4.31
N MET A 63 4.96 14.28 -3.48
CA MET A 63 6.11 13.44 -3.15
C MET A 63 5.90 12.62 -1.88
N PHE A 64 6.43 11.40 -1.85
CA PHE A 64 6.45 10.59 -0.65
C PHE A 64 7.75 9.82 -0.51
N GLU A 65 8.11 9.53 0.73
CA GLU A 65 9.32 8.81 1.08
C GLU A 65 9.18 7.33 0.79
N ILE A 66 10.25 6.70 0.30
CA ILE A 66 10.33 5.26 0.09
C ILE A 66 11.75 4.77 0.37
N SER A 67 11.89 3.63 1.03
CA SER A 67 13.20 3.04 1.31
C SER A 67 13.70 2.21 0.13
N SER A 68 15.02 1.99 0.06
CA SER A 68 15.63 1.11 -0.94
C SER A 68 15.08 -0.32 -0.88
N GLN A 69 14.79 -0.83 0.33
CA GLN A 69 14.19 -2.15 0.52
C GLN A 69 12.78 -2.22 -0.04
N GLN A 70 11.97 -1.17 0.17
CA GLN A 70 10.61 -1.07 -0.39
C GLN A 70 10.64 -1.01 -1.92
N ILE A 71 11.57 -0.24 -2.51
CA ILE A 71 11.75 -0.19 -3.97
C ILE A 71 12.13 -1.56 -4.54
N GLN A 72 13.14 -2.21 -3.95
CA GLN A 72 13.59 -3.51 -4.41
C GLN A 72 12.45 -4.53 -4.37
N PHE A 73 11.75 -4.62 -3.24
CA PHE A 73 10.63 -5.54 -3.07
C PHE A 73 9.49 -5.23 -4.05
N ALA A 74 9.19 -3.95 -4.30
CA ALA A 74 8.19 -3.56 -5.29
C ALA A 74 8.58 -3.95 -6.73
N GLN A 75 9.87 -3.93 -7.08
CA GLN A 75 10.35 -4.37 -8.39
C GLN A 75 10.25 -5.90 -8.55
N GLU A 76 10.49 -6.65 -7.48
CA GLU A 76 10.36 -8.11 -7.45
C GLU A 76 8.90 -8.55 -7.58
N HIS A 77 7.97 -7.87 -6.92
CA HIS A 77 6.55 -8.23 -6.85
C HIS A 77 5.63 -7.49 -7.84
N ARG A 78 6.10 -6.42 -8.48
CA ARG A 78 5.44 -5.70 -9.59
C ARG A 78 3.98 -5.32 -9.29
N GLU A 79 3.02 -5.84 -10.05
CA GLU A 79 1.59 -5.57 -9.90
C GLU A 79 1.00 -6.06 -8.57
N ASN A 80 1.72 -6.91 -7.85
CA ASN A 80 1.33 -7.41 -6.54
C ASN A 80 1.87 -6.54 -5.39
N PHE A 81 2.58 -5.44 -5.66
CA PHE A 81 2.98 -4.48 -4.65
C PHE A 81 2.25 -3.14 -4.87
N HIS A 82 1.46 -2.73 -3.88
CA HIS A 82 0.64 -1.52 -3.94
C HIS A 82 1.07 -0.53 -2.87
N ILE A 83 0.99 0.76 -3.21
CA ILE A 83 1.14 1.84 -2.25
C ILE A 83 -0.22 2.48 -2.01
N TYR A 84 -0.65 2.51 -0.76
CA TYR A 84 -1.85 3.22 -0.34
C TYR A 84 -1.45 4.57 0.25
N ARG A 85 -1.82 5.64 -0.45
CA ARG A 85 -1.62 7.00 -0.01
C ARG A 85 -2.84 7.52 0.74
N VAL A 86 -2.64 7.88 2.01
CA VAL A 86 -3.64 8.52 2.86
C VAL A 86 -3.35 10.01 2.90
N PHE A 87 -4.23 10.81 2.30
CA PHE A 87 -4.18 12.27 2.33
C PHE A 87 -5.10 12.82 3.42
N ASN A 88 -4.79 14.03 3.91
CA ASN A 88 -5.54 14.72 4.96
C ASN A 88 -5.73 13.85 6.22
N ALA A 89 -4.71 13.10 6.60
CA ALA A 89 -4.81 12.22 7.75
C ALA A 89 -5.05 13.01 9.03
N GLY A 90 -6.09 12.62 9.78
CA GLY A 90 -6.57 13.33 10.97
C GLY A 90 -7.79 14.22 10.71
N ASP A 91 -8.15 14.48 9.46
CA ASP A 91 -9.38 15.18 9.07
C ASP A 91 -10.38 14.17 8.48
N LEU A 92 -11.39 13.79 9.26
CA LEU A 92 -12.36 12.76 8.87
C LEU A 92 -13.27 13.19 7.72
N GLU A 93 -13.47 14.49 7.49
CA GLU A 93 -14.32 15.00 6.42
C GLU A 93 -13.58 15.04 5.09
N ARG A 94 -12.25 15.17 5.13
CA ARG A 94 -11.41 15.36 3.93
C ARG A 94 -10.45 14.21 3.65
N VAL A 95 -10.41 13.19 4.51
CA VAL A 95 -9.54 12.03 4.33
C VAL A 95 -9.77 11.39 2.97
N ARG A 96 -8.69 11.14 2.24
CA ARG A 96 -8.74 10.54 0.92
C ARG A 96 -7.70 9.44 0.80
N LEU A 97 -8.14 8.31 0.25
CA LEU A 97 -7.31 7.15 -0.02
C LEU A 97 -7.04 7.05 -1.52
N VAL A 98 -5.77 6.89 -1.91
CA VAL A 98 -5.37 6.62 -3.30
C VAL A 98 -4.54 5.36 -3.33
N ARG A 99 -4.89 4.43 -4.21
CA ARG A 99 -4.08 3.23 -4.48
C ARG A 99 -3.20 3.47 -5.70
N ILE A 100 -1.92 3.18 -5.55
CA ILE A 100 -0.94 3.15 -6.63
C ILE A 100 -0.48 1.70 -6.78
N ASP A 101 -0.82 1.08 -7.90
CA ASP A 101 -0.35 -0.24 -8.29
C ASP A 101 0.88 -0.15 -9.20
N ASN A 102 1.70 -1.21 -9.19
CA ASN A 102 2.88 -1.35 -10.04
C ASN A 102 3.74 -0.07 -10.06
N ILE A 103 4.34 0.25 -8.91
CA ILE A 103 5.08 1.50 -8.73
C ILE A 103 6.18 1.69 -9.79
N SER A 104 6.84 0.60 -10.20
CA SER A 104 7.88 0.61 -11.24
C SER A 104 7.34 1.16 -12.57
N LEU A 105 6.18 0.67 -13.03
CA LEU A 105 5.53 1.19 -14.23
C LEU A 105 5.16 2.67 -14.08
N ARG A 106 4.65 3.07 -12.90
CA ARG A 106 4.27 4.47 -12.63
C ARG A 106 5.48 5.40 -12.61
N MET A 107 6.65 4.91 -12.15
CA MET A 107 7.91 5.65 -12.23
C MET A 107 8.34 5.86 -13.68
N ASP A 108 8.32 4.80 -14.49
CA ASP A 108 8.68 4.86 -15.92
C ASP A 108 7.78 5.85 -16.68
N GLN A 109 6.49 5.88 -16.34
CA GLN A 109 5.50 6.78 -16.91
C GLN A 109 5.52 8.20 -16.31
N LYS A 110 6.42 8.49 -15.35
CA LYS A 110 6.52 9.77 -14.64
C LYS A 110 5.21 10.20 -13.93
N GLN A 111 4.41 9.23 -13.50
CA GLN A 111 3.13 9.44 -12.82
C GLN A 111 3.26 9.58 -11.30
N VAL A 112 4.44 9.32 -10.75
CA VAL A 112 4.75 9.44 -9.32
C VAL A 112 6.07 10.16 -9.10
N ARG A 113 6.20 10.86 -7.97
CA ARG A 113 7.44 11.47 -7.51
C ARG A 113 7.83 10.87 -6.16
N LEU A 114 9.03 10.34 -6.09
CA LEU A 114 9.53 9.60 -4.93
C LEU A 114 10.69 10.34 -4.30
N TRP A 115 10.78 10.27 -2.98
CA TRP A 115 11.97 10.67 -2.22
C TRP A 115 12.60 9.42 -1.62
N MET A 116 13.77 9.04 -2.13
CA MET A 116 14.46 7.85 -1.63
C MET A 116 15.21 8.17 -0.35
N MET A 117 14.94 7.41 0.70
CA MET A 117 15.69 7.47 1.96
C MET A 117 16.89 6.53 1.86
N ILE A 118 18.09 7.10 1.94
CA ILE A 118 19.40 6.40 1.95
C ILE A 118 19.93 6.23 3.36
#